data_AF-A0A455U3N0-F1
#
_entry.id   AF-A0A455U3N0-F1
#
_cell.length_a   1.000
_cell.length_b   1.000
_cell.length_c   1.000
_cell.angle_alpha   90.00
_cell.angle_beta   90.00
_cell.angle_gamma   90.00
#
_symmetry.space_group_name_H-M   'P 1'
#
loop_
_entity.id
_entity.type
_entity.pdbx_description
1 polymer ?
#
loop_
_entity_poly.entity_id
_entity_poly.type
_entity_poly.pdbx_seq_one_letter_code
_entity_poly.pdbx_strand_id
1 'polypeptide(L)'
;MAALVEEGRVDEAFNVPHTSLHVGKIKGGTAINIMARECQFEWEIRHLPTDTFDEIYARYEAFCEQLSAELQAKGKHVDIITEPLNVTVPGLADRDNDQVLRLAKDHLPAACCNHAVAYATEAGQFQGQGLQTIILGPGSIAQAHQPDEYIDVEQLEACQDFLAKMGKALERPA
;
A
#
# COMPACT_ATOMS: atom_id res chain seq x y z
N MET A 1 -7.54 -1.87 13.67
CA MET A 1 -7.60 -0.56 12.98
C MET A 1 -8.95 0.17 13.14
N ALA A 2 -9.89 -0.32 13.95
CA ALA A 2 -11.18 0.35 14.19
C ALA A 2 -11.03 1.79 14.69
N ALA A 3 -10.04 2.06 15.55
CA ALA A 3 -9.74 3.41 16.02
C ALA A 3 -9.48 4.41 14.88
N LEU A 4 -8.80 4.00 13.80
CA LEU A 4 -8.57 4.89 12.65
C LEU A 4 -9.87 5.22 11.92
N VAL A 5 -10.77 4.24 11.82
CA VAL A 5 -12.10 4.44 11.22
C VAL A 5 -12.94 5.37 12.09
N GLU A 6 -12.92 5.20 13.41
CA GLU A 6 -13.60 6.07 14.38
C GLU A 6 -13.02 7.49 14.39
N GLU A 7 -11.72 7.64 14.15
CA GLU A 7 -11.04 8.93 13.95
C GLU A 7 -11.38 9.59 12.60
N GLY A 8 -12.13 8.90 11.73
CA GLY A 8 -12.49 9.39 10.39
C GLY A 8 -11.34 9.34 9.38
N ARG A 9 -10.27 8.57 9.65
CA ARG A 9 -9.13 8.37 8.74
C ARG A 9 -9.47 7.32 7.70
N VAL A 10 -10.38 7.73 6.82
CA VAL A 10 -10.97 6.87 5.79
C VAL A 10 -10.86 7.56 4.42
N ASP A 11 -10.55 6.78 3.39
CA ASP A 11 -10.55 7.20 2.00
C ASP A 11 -11.26 6.15 1.13
N GLU A 12 -12.50 6.46 0.73
CA GLU A 12 -13.37 5.60 -0.07
C GLU A 12 -12.87 5.40 -1.51
N ALA A 13 -11.81 6.10 -1.94
CA ALA A 13 -11.16 5.80 -3.20
C ALA A 13 -10.45 4.44 -3.19
N PHE A 14 -10.12 3.91 -2.01
CA PHE A 14 -9.45 2.61 -1.82
C PHE A 14 -10.46 1.50 -1.49
N ASN A 15 -10.20 0.29 -1.97
CA ASN A 15 -11.03 -0.90 -1.67
C ASN A 15 -10.99 -1.32 -0.19
N VAL A 16 -9.87 -1.07 0.49
CA VAL A 16 -9.76 -1.06 1.94
C VAL A 16 -9.61 0.40 2.34
N PRO A 17 -10.69 1.06 2.79
CA PRO A 17 -10.73 2.52 2.82
C PRO A 17 -10.01 3.09 4.04
N HIS A 18 -9.12 2.34 4.69
CA HIS A 18 -8.37 2.79 5.87
C HIS A 18 -7.02 2.08 5.92
N THR A 19 -6.08 2.64 6.68
CA THR A 19 -4.81 1.96 6.96
C THR A 19 -5.04 0.61 7.62
N SER A 20 -4.29 -0.41 7.19
CA SER A 20 -4.46 -1.80 7.61
C SER A 20 -3.16 -2.40 8.15
N LEU A 21 -3.33 -3.38 9.03
CA LEU A 21 -2.28 -4.28 9.51
C LEU A 21 -2.63 -5.69 9.05
N HIS A 22 -1.63 -6.41 8.54
CA HIS A 22 -1.83 -7.77 8.04
C HIS A 22 -0.69 -8.68 8.51
N VAL A 23 -1.04 -9.84 9.07
CA VAL A 23 -0.08 -10.90 9.43
C VAL A 23 -0.12 -11.96 8.35
N GLY A 24 0.94 -12.02 7.53
CA GLY A 24 1.01 -12.97 6.41
C GLY A 24 1.55 -14.35 6.79
N LYS A 25 2.34 -14.43 7.86
CA LYS A 25 2.99 -15.67 8.30
C LYS A 25 3.08 -15.73 9.81
N ILE A 26 2.81 -16.90 10.38
CA ILE A 26 2.93 -17.16 11.81
C ILE A 26 3.61 -18.51 12.04
N LYS A 27 4.48 -18.57 13.05
CA LYS A 27 5.18 -19.78 13.46
C LYS A 27 5.40 -19.76 14.96
N GLY A 28 5.01 -20.83 15.66
CA GLY A 28 5.24 -20.94 17.09
C GLY A 28 4.97 -22.34 17.62
N GLY A 29 5.56 -22.64 18.77
CA GLY A 29 5.44 -23.95 19.43
C GLY A 29 6.29 -25.06 18.80
N THR A 30 6.43 -26.16 19.54
CA THR A 30 7.27 -27.31 19.15
C THR A 30 6.52 -28.63 19.20
N ALA A 31 5.56 -28.78 20.12
CA ALA A 31 4.72 -29.97 20.26
C ALA A 31 3.37 -29.60 20.88
N ILE A 32 2.34 -30.42 20.63
CA ILE A 32 0.96 -30.18 21.08
C ILE A 32 0.80 -30.15 22.62
N ASN A 33 1.71 -30.79 23.35
CA ASN A 33 1.69 -30.92 24.81
C ASN A 33 2.74 -30.05 25.51
N ILE A 34 3.37 -29.10 24.80
CA ILE A 34 4.37 -28.18 25.36
C ILE A 34 3.85 -26.76 25.13
N MET A 35 3.80 -25.95 26.19
CA MET A 35 3.51 -24.51 26.05
C MET A 35 4.56 -23.86 25.16
N ALA A 36 4.13 -23.14 24.12
CA ALA A 36 5.04 -22.45 23.22
C ALA A 36 5.86 -21.40 23.98
N ARG A 37 7.19 -21.49 23.86
CA ARG A 37 8.12 -20.50 24.44
C ARG A 37 8.18 -19.22 23.61
N GLU A 38 8.02 -19.33 22.30
CA GLU A 38 8.11 -18.23 21.35
C GLU A 38 7.06 -18.37 20.24
N CYS A 39 6.68 -17.23 19.69
CA CYS A 39 5.87 -17.10 18.50
C CYS A 39 6.47 -15.97 17.65
N GLN A 40 6.69 -16.24 16.37
CA GLN A 40 7.15 -15.28 15.39
C GLN A 40 6.05 -15.08 14.36
N PHE A 41 5.86 -13.84 13.93
CA PHE A 41 4.96 -13.52 12.84
C PHE A 41 5.58 -12.44 11.95
N GLU A 42 5.41 -12.61 10.63
CA GLU A 42 5.76 -11.59 9.64
C GLU A 42 4.48 -10.81 9.32
N TRP A 43 4.55 -9.49 9.45
CA TRP A 43 3.42 -8.60 9.31
C TRP A 43 3.80 -7.34 8.56
N GLU A 44 2.79 -6.67 8.01
CA GLU A 44 2.96 -5.44 7.24
C GLU A 44 1.92 -4.38 7.63
N ILE A 45 2.29 -3.12 7.37
CA ILE A 45 1.41 -1.95 7.43
C ILE A 45 1.16 -1.50 6.00
N ARG A 46 -0.10 -1.40 5.60
CA ARG A 46 -0.51 -0.72 4.37
C ARG A 46 -1.27 0.53 4.76
N HIS A 47 -0.62 1.68 4.67
CA HIS A 47 -1.21 2.94 5.10
C HIS A 47 -1.79 3.75 3.95
N LEU A 48 -2.84 4.52 4.24
CA LEU A 48 -3.36 5.52 3.31
C LEU A 48 -2.30 6.61 3.05
N PRO A 49 -2.33 7.30 1.90
CA PRO A 49 -1.40 8.41 1.62
C PRO A 49 -1.48 9.59 2.61
N THR A 50 -2.58 9.70 3.36
CA THR A 50 -2.80 10.69 4.43
C THR A 50 -2.12 10.33 5.74
N ASP A 51 -1.69 9.08 5.88
CA ASP A 51 -1.08 8.53 7.07
C ASP A 51 0.42 8.32 6.84
N THR A 52 1.20 8.14 7.91
CA THR A 52 2.62 7.79 7.82
C THR A 52 2.89 6.45 8.50
N PHE A 53 3.88 5.72 8.00
CA PHE A 53 4.36 4.50 8.65
C PHE A 53 4.71 4.75 10.12
N ASP A 54 5.50 5.79 10.40
CA ASP A 54 6.00 6.10 11.75
C ASP A 54 4.86 6.36 12.74
N GLU A 55 3.80 7.05 12.33
CA GLU A 55 2.67 7.33 13.21
C GLU A 55 1.91 6.04 13.58
N ILE A 56 1.65 5.19 12.59
CA ILE A 56 0.91 3.94 12.80
C ILE A 56 1.77 2.94 13.57
N TYR A 57 3.07 2.88 13.28
CA TYR A 57 4.02 2.03 13.96
C TYR A 57 4.18 2.44 15.44
N ALA A 58 4.25 3.74 15.75
CA ALA A 58 4.29 4.23 17.12
C ALA A 58 3.05 3.82 17.94
N ARG A 59 1.85 3.80 17.31
CA ARG A 59 0.63 3.30 17.96
C ARG A 59 0.72 1.80 18.27
N TYR A 60 1.32 1.02 17.37
CA TYR A 60 1.58 -0.40 17.61
C TYR A 60 2.58 -0.62 18.75
N GLU A 61 3.69 0.12 18.78
CA GLU A 61 4.69 0.02 19.85
C GLU A 61 4.08 0.36 21.21
N ALA A 62 3.31 1.44 21.31
CA ALA A 62 2.61 1.81 22.54
C ALA A 62 1.65 0.70 23.03
N PHE A 63 0.96 0.03 22.10
CA PHE A 63 0.11 -1.11 22.43
C PHE A 63 0.92 -2.31 22.95
N CYS A 64 2.05 -2.61 22.32
CA CYS A 64 2.94 -3.69 22.76
C CYS A 64 3.52 -3.42 24.16
N GLU A 65 3.94 -2.19 24.44
CA GLU A 65 4.42 -1.78 25.76
C GLU A 65 3.33 -1.92 26.83
N GLN A 66 2.12 -1.43 26.55
CA GLN A 66 0.97 -1.55 27.45
C GLN A 66 0.65 -3.03 27.73
N LEU A 67 0.57 -3.86 26.69
CA LEU A 67 0.26 -5.29 26.83
C LEU A 67 1.32 -6.01 27.68
N SER A 68 2.59 -5.71 27.46
CA SER A 68 3.71 -6.29 28.20
C SER A 68 3.65 -5.93 29.68
N ALA A 69 3.35 -4.66 30.00
CA ALA A 69 3.17 -4.20 31.37
C ALA A 69 1.96 -4.86 32.07
N GLU A 70 0.82 -4.99 31.38
CA GLU A 70 -0.37 -5.66 31.91
C GLU A 70 -0.15 -7.15 32.20
N LEU A 71 0.63 -7.83 31.36
CA LEU A 71 1.00 -9.23 31.55
C LEU A 71 2.00 -9.39 32.70
N GLN A 72 2.99 -8.50 32.80
CA GLN A 72 3.95 -8.47 33.88
C GLN A 72 3.28 -8.27 35.24
N ALA A 73 2.29 -7.38 35.32
CA ALA A 73 1.48 -7.18 36.53
C ALA A 73 0.72 -8.45 36.98
N LYS A 74 0.48 -9.39 36.05
CA LYS A 74 -0.13 -10.71 36.31
C LYS A 74 0.91 -11.83 36.52
N GLY A 75 2.19 -11.47 36.66
CA GLY A 75 3.29 -12.42 36.84
C GLY A 75 3.71 -13.16 35.56
N LYS A 76 3.33 -12.66 34.38
CA LYS A 76 3.73 -13.22 33.08
C LYS A 76 4.77 -12.32 32.42
N HIS A 77 5.90 -12.88 32.05
CA HIS A 77 6.93 -12.15 31.31
C HIS A 77 6.81 -12.44 29.82
N VAL A 78 6.59 -11.39 29.02
CA VAL A 78 6.50 -11.45 27.57
C VAL A 78 7.30 -10.28 27.01
N ASP A 79 8.23 -10.58 26.11
CA ASP A 79 8.96 -9.59 25.33
C ASP A 79 8.41 -9.60 23.90
N ILE A 80 8.04 -8.43 23.39
CA ILE A 80 7.61 -8.26 22.00
C ILE A 80 8.69 -7.47 21.28
N ILE A 81 9.40 -8.12 20.37
CA ILE A 81 10.50 -7.54 19.60
C ILE A 81 10.07 -7.50 18.13
N THR A 82 10.16 -6.33 17.52
CA THR A 82 9.88 -6.14 16.10
C THR A 82 11.15 -5.69 15.39
N GLU A 83 11.46 -6.34 14.26
CA GLU A 83 12.60 -5.99 13.41
C GLU A 83 12.10 -5.63 12.00
N PRO A 84 12.56 -4.50 11.42
CA PRO A 84 12.14 -4.13 10.07
C PRO A 84 12.76 -5.08 9.03
N LEU A 85 11.92 -5.67 8.18
CA LEU A 85 12.37 -6.52 7.07
C LEU A 85 12.66 -5.72 5.80
N ASN A 86 12.05 -4.54 5.65
CA ASN A 86 12.18 -3.65 4.51
C ASN A 86 11.90 -2.20 4.90
N VAL A 87 12.19 -1.26 3.99
CA VAL A 87 11.81 0.15 4.12
C VAL A 87 10.42 0.33 3.51
N THR A 88 9.60 1.19 4.14
CA THR A 88 8.29 1.52 3.60
C THR A 88 8.40 2.15 2.20
N VAL A 89 7.43 1.84 1.34
CA VAL A 89 7.32 2.45 0.01
C VAL A 89 6.39 3.66 0.13
N PRO A 90 6.82 4.88 -0.23
CA PRO A 90 5.94 6.05 -0.20
C PRO A 90 4.74 5.83 -1.12
N GLY A 91 3.54 6.14 -0.62
CA GLY A 91 2.32 6.16 -1.43
C GLY A 91 2.32 7.33 -2.42
N LEU A 92 1.74 7.12 -3.61
CA LEU A 92 1.40 8.22 -4.51
C LEU A 92 0.15 8.93 -3.97
N ALA A 93 0.25 10.23 -3.69
CA ALA A 93 -0.86 11.04 -3.21
C ALA A 93 -1.51 11.85 -4.35
N ASP A 94 -2.78 12.22 -4.19
CA ASP A 94 -3.48 13.13 -5.11
C ASP A 94 -3.07 14.60 -4.85
N ARG A 95 -1.82 14.91 -5.17
CA ARG A 95 -1.25 16.27 -5.13
C ARG A 95 -0.15 16.43 -6.17
N ASP A 96 0.09 17.67 -6.58
CA ASP A 96 1.25 18.03 -7.42
C ASP A 96 1.32 17.29 -8.78
N ASN A 97 0.20 16.76 -9.29
CA ASN A 97 0.14 15.94 -10.52
C ASN A 97 -0.69 16.56 -11.65
N ASP A 98 -1.04 17.84 -11.54
CA ASP A 98 -2.00 18.53 -12.40
C ASP A 98 -1.71 18.45 -13.90
N GLN A 99 -0.46 18.61 -14.31
CA GLN A 99 -0.05 18.62 -15.72
C GLN A 99 -0.17 17.23 -16.33
N VAL A 100 0.38 16.21 -15.66
CA VAL A 100 0.32 14.82 -16.12
C VAL A 100 -1.12 14.29 -16.08
N LEU A 101 -1.93 14.69 -15.10
CA LEU A 101 -3.35 14.34 -15.02
C LEU A 101 -4.16 14.96 -16.16
N ARG A 102 -3.91 16.23 -16.51
CA ARG A 102 -4.54 16.86 -17.67
C ARG A 102 -4.18 16.15 -18.97
N LEU A 103 -2.89 15.90 -19.17
CA LEU A 103 -2.39 15.22 -20.36
C LEU A 103 -2.97 13.81 -20.50
N ALA A 104 -3.06 13.08 -19.39
CA ALA A 104 -3.70 11.77 -19.36
C ALA A 104 -5.20 11.86 -19.69
N LYS A 105 -5.94 12.81 -19.13
CA LYS A 105 -7.37 13.03 -19.44
C LYS A 105 -7.64 13.35 -20.91
N ASP A 106 -6.74 14.08 -21.57
CA ASP A 106 -6.88 14.44 -22.98
C ASP A 106 -6.67 13.24 -23.93
N HIS A 107 -6.03 12.18 -23.45
CA HIS A 107 -5.61 11.04 -24.29
C HIS A 107 -6.14 9.67 -23.82
N LEU A 108 -6.68 9.55 -22.61
CA LEU A 108 -7.31 8.34 -22.09
C LEU A 108 -8.82 8.33 -22.35
N PRO A 109 -9.44 7.14 -22.48
CA PRO A 109 -10.88 7.00 -22.39
C PRO A 109 -11.40 7.57 -21.05
N ALA A 110 -12.58 8.20 -21.07
CA ALA A 110 -13.18 8.77 -19.86
C ALA A 110 -13.38 7.76 -18.71
N ALA A 111 -13.50 6.46 -19.04
CA ALA A 111 -13.62 5.37 -18.07
C ALA A 111 -12.32 5.06 -17.30
N CYS A 112 -11.16 5.58 -17.76
CA CYS A 112 -9.86 5.31 -17.13
C CYS A 112 -9.51 6.28 -16.00
N CYS A 113 -10.35 7.26 -15.70
CA CYS A 113 -9.99 8.34 -14.77
C CYS A 113 -10.66 8.18 -13.39
N ASN A 114 -9.82 8.28 -12.34
CA ASN A 114 -10.17 8.43 -10.91
C ASN A 114 -10.38 7.14 -10.10
N HIS A 115 -9.38 6.26 -10.06
CA HIS A 115 -9.33 5.16 -9.07
C HIS A 115 -8.04 5.27 -8.26
N ALA A 116 -8.13 5.07 -6.94
CA ALA A 116 -6.96 4.78 -6.13
C ALA A 116 -6.67 3.28 -6.18
N VAL A 117 -5.42 2.93 -5.96
CA VAL A 117 -4.97 1.54 -6.03
C VAL A 117 -4.25 1.15 -4.75
N ALA A 118 -4.62 0.00 -4.18
CA ALA A 118 -4.10 -0.49 -2.91
C ALA A 118 -2.85 -1.38 -3.08
N TYR A 119 -1.91 -0.96 -3.92
CA TYR A 119 -0.63 -1.64 -4.14
C TYR A 119 0.54 -0.65 -4.23
N ALA A 120 1.74 -1.15 -3.97
CA ALA A 120 2.95 -0.33 -4.02
C ALA A 120 3.48 -0.24 -5.46
N THR A 121 4.02 0.94 -5.80
CA THR A 121 4.80 1.21 -7.02
C THR A 121 5.91 2.20 -6.67
N GLU A 122 6.79 2.49 -7.60
CA GLU A 122 7.82 3.53 -7.47
C GLU A 122 7.25 4.95 -7.54
N ALA A 123 5.96 5.11 -7.87
CA ALA A 123 5.36 6.40 -8.17
C ALA A 123 5.43 7.41 -7.02
N GLY A 124 5.24 6.96 -5.77
CA GLY A 124 5.38 7.83 -4.60
C GLY A 124 6.82 8.27 -4.37
N GLN A 125 7.82 7.48 -4.77
CA GLN A 125 9.23 7.90 -4.71
C GLN A 125 9.50 9.02 -5.72
N PHE A 126 9.01 8.89 -6.96
CA PHE A 126 9.14 9.94 -7.97
C PHE A 126 8.42 11.23 -7.56
N GLN A 127 7.20 11.13 -7.04
CA GLN A 127 6.47 12.28 -6.48
C GLN A 127 7.25 12.93 -5.32
N GLY A 128 7.88 12.13 -4.45
CA GLY A 128 8.73 12.62 -3.38
C GLY A 128 9.97 13.38 -3.86
N GLN A 129 10.43 13.15 -5.10
CA GLN A 129 11.50 13.92 -5.75
C GLN A 129 10.99 15.15 -6.51
N GLY A 130 9.69 15.47 -6.41
CA GLY A 130 9.07 16.62 -7.09
C GLY A 130 8.67 16.35 -8.54
N LEU A 131 8.67 15.08 -8.98
CA LEU A 131 8.20 14.71 -10.31
C LEU A 131 6.68 14.48 -10.29
N GLN A 132 5.96 15.16 -11.18
CA GLN A 132 4.54 14.85 -11.38
C GLN A 132 4.40 13.41 -11.89
N THR A 133 3.63 12.59 -11.17
CA THR A 133 3.60 11.15 -11.39
C THR A 133 2.18 10.62 -11.36
N ILE A 134 1.86 9.72 -12.27
CA ILE A 134 0.60 8.95 -12.30
C ILE A 134 0.92 7.50 -12.58
N ILE A 135 0.09 6.60 -12.07
CA ILE A 135 0.15 5.17 -12.38
C ILE A 135 -0.83 4.91 -13.51
N LEU A 136 -0.35 4.28 -14.58
CA LEU A 136 -1.17 3.92 -15.72
C LEU A 136 -0.63 2.66 -16.38
N GLY A 137 -1.55 1.79 -16.78
CA GLY A 137 -1.23 0.51 -17.37
C GLY A 137 -2.51 -0.26 -17.75
N PRO A 138 -2.40 -1.18 -18.71
CA PRO A 138 -3.50 -2.03 -19.11
C PRO A 138 -3.70 -3.18 -18.11
N GLY A 139 -4.81 -3.92 -18.27
CA GLY A 139 -5.13 -5.08 -17.43
C GLY A 139 -5.87 -4.71 -16.16
N SER A 140 -5.90 -5.65 -15.21
CA SER A 140 -6.59 -5.49 -13.93
C SER A 140 -5.75 -6.08 -12.82
N ILE A 141 -5.66 -5.37 -11.69
CA ILE A 141 -4.98 -5.88 -10.49
C ILE A 141 -5.62 -7.17 -9.97
N ALA A 142 -6.89 -7.42 -10.28
CA ALA A 142 -7.58 -8.65 -9.90
C ALA A 142 -6.95 -9.92 -10.51
N GLN A 143 -6.16 -9.78 -11.59
CA GLN A 143 -5.45 -10.87 -12.26
C GLN A 143 -3.99 -11.00 -11.81
N ALA A 144 -3.43 -9.98 -11.16
CA ALA A 144 -2.02 -9.95 -10.78
C ALA A 144 -1.70 -10.92 -9.63
N HIS A 145 -0.48 -11.45 -9.62
CA HIS A 145 0.03 -12.41 -8.62
C HIS A 145 -0.82 -13.68 -8.49
N GLN A 146 -1.57 -14.05 -9.54
CA GLN A 146 -2.24 -15.34 -9.64
C GLN A 146 -1.39 -16.31 -10.45
N PRO A 147 -1.50 -17.64 -10.23
CA PRO A 147 -0.75 -18.64 -11.00
C PRO A 147 -0.98 -18.55 -12.52
N ASP A 148 -2.14 -18.05 -12.92
CA ASP A 148 -2.60 -17.86 -14.29
C ASP A 148 -2.70 -16.38 -14.68
N GLU A 149 -1.85 -15.52 -14.10
CA GLU A 149 -1.75 -14.10 -14.48
C GLU A 149 -1.63 -13.93 -16.00
N TYR A 150 -2.51 -13.11 -16.58
CA TYR A 150 -2.59 -12.85 -18.01
C TYR A 150 -2.96 -11.39 -18.28
N ILE A 151 -2.81 -10.99 -19.54
CA ILE A 151 -3.34 -9.75 -20.07
C ILE A 151 -3.84 -9.99 -21.50
N ASP A 152 -4.95 -9.37 -21.86
CA ASP A 152 -5.50 -9.51 -23.21
C ASP A 152 -4.61 -8.78 -24.23
N VAL A 153 -4.47 -9.36 -25.42
CA VAL A 153 -3.65 -8.78 -26.50
C VAL A 153 -4.20 -7.41 -26.88
N GLU A 154 -5.52 -7.27 -26.95
CA GLU A 154 -6.21 -6.01 -27.25
C GLU A 154 -5.92 -4.92 -26.21
N GLN A 155 -5.75 -5.30 -24.93
CA GLN A 155 -5.40 -4.36 -23.87
C GLN A 155 -3.94 -3.88 -24.00
N LEU A 156 -3.02 -4.77 -24.39
CA LEU A 156 -1.63 -4.42 -24.69
C LEU A 156 -1.54 -3.48 -25.90
N GLU A 157 -2.25 -3.78 -26.98
CA GLU A 157 -2.31 -2.94 -28.19
C GLU A 157 -2.86 -1.55 -27.87
N ALA A 158 -3.96 -1.47 -27.09
CA ALA A 158 -4.52 -0.20 -26.65
C ALA A 158 -3.53 0.62 -25.80
N CYS A 159 -2.78 -0.03 -24.91
CA CYS A 159 -1.72 0.62 -24.14
C CYS A 159 -0.59 1.15 -25.03
N GLN A 160 -0.14 0.35 -26.01
CA GLN A 160 0.89 0.76 -26.95
C GLN A 160 0.47 2.02 -27.73
N ASP A 161 -0.76 2.03 -28.26
CA ASP A 161 -1.33 3.17 -28.96
C ASP A 161 -1.42 4.41 -28.08
N PHE A 162 -1.80 4.23 -26.81
CA PHE A 162 -1.82 5.31 -25.83
C PHE A 162 -0.43 5.88 -25.56
N LEU A 163 0.57 5.03 -25.29
CA LEU A 163 1.95 5.47 -25.04
C LEU A 163 2.54 6.21 -26.25
N ALA A 164 2.23 5.76 -27.48
CA ALA A 164 2.65 6.45 -28.70
C ALA A 164 2.02 7.84 -28.86
N LYS A 165 0.74 8.00 -28.49
CA LYS A 165 0.05 9.31 -28.46
C LYS A 165 0.67 10.22 -27.41
N MET A 166 0.93 9.69 -26.21
CA MET A 166 1.56 10.41 -25.11
C MET A 166 2.96 10.92 -25.46
N GLY A 167 3.80 10.08 -26.08
CA GLY A 167 5.12 10.50 -26.55
C GLY A 167 5.05 11.71 -27.49
N LYS A 168 4.16 11.66 -28.48
CA LYS A 168 3.93 12.78 -29.42
C LYS A 168 3.38 14.03 -28.74
N ALA A 169 2.56 13.87 -27.71
CA ALA A 169 1.99 14.99 -26.98
C ALA A 169 3.05 15.70 -26.11
N LEU A 170 3.99 14.94 -25.53
CA LEU A 170 5.12 15.46 -24.77
C LEU A 170 6.19 16.17 -25.62
N GLU A 171 6.28 15.85 -26.92
CA GLU A 171 7.18 16.53 -27.87
C GLU A 171 6.72 17.95 -28.23
N ARG A 172 5.45 18.30 -27.94
CA ARG A 172 4.93 19.64 -28.20
C ARG A 172 5.27 20.54 -27.01
N PRO A 173 6.00 21.65 -27.20
CA PRO A 173 6.21 22.60 -26.12
C PRO A 173 4.86 23.13 -25.64
N ALA A 174 4.70 23.24 -24.32
CA ALA A 174 3.54 23.84 -23.67
C ALA A 174 3.37 25.33 -24.02
#